data_AF-A0A497S1A3-F1
#
_entry.id   AF-A0A497S1A3-F1
#
_cell.length_a   1.000
_cell.length_b   1.000
_cell.length_c   1.000
_cell.angle_alpha   90.00
_cell.angle_beta   90.00
_cell.angle_gamma   90.00
#
_symmetry.space_group_name_H-M   'P 1'
#
loop_
_entity.id
_entity.type
_entity.pdbx_description
1 polymer ?
#
loop_
_entity_poly.entity_id
_entity_poly.type
_entity_poly.pdbx_seq_one_letter_code
_entity_poly.pdbx_strand_id
1 'polypeptide(L)'
;MSFLKIPIGARPASLGGAYTGLGEDSIAMFYNPASIGYVSQNEISGTHLEYFESIRYENLAAAFSVKDRYVLGVGICYLYISDIPKTVAAENIEGYDIIGEFGASDLMV
;
A
#
# COMPACT_ATOMS: atom_id res chain seq x y z
N MET A 1 2.90 -12.98 -6.40
CA MET A 1 2.34 -12.45 -5.13
C MET A 1 1.12 -11.62 -5.47
N SER A 2 0.07 -11.63 -4.65
CA SER A 2 -1.05 -10.69 -4.83
C SER A 2 -0.82 -9.46 -3.98
N PHE A 3 -0.86 -8.28 -4.60
CA PHE A 3 -0.76 -6.96 -3.96
C PHE A 3 -1.68 -6.84 -2.73
N LEU A 4 -2.88 -7.44 -2.82
CA LEU A 4 -3.91 -7.38 -1.77
C LEU A 4 -3.53 -8.10 -0.46
N LYS A 5 -2.43 -8.86 -0.43
CA LYS A 5 -1.96 -9.55 0.80
C LYS A 5 -0.92 -8.74 1.59
N ILE A 6 -0.47 -7.61 1.08
CA ILE A 6 0.47 -6.75 1.81
C ILE A 6 -0.32 -6.06 2.93
N PRO A 7 0.10 -6.18 4.21
CA PRO A 7 -0.59 -5.52 5.30
C PRO A 7 -0.47 -3.99 5.14
N ILE A 8 -1.61 -3.32 5.20
CA ILE A 8 -1.73 -1.88 5.02
C ILE A 8 -1.74 -1.24 6.41
N GLY A 9 -0.80 -0.35 6.69
CA GLY A 9 -0.66 0.27 8.01
C GLY A 9 0.24 -0.50 8.99
N ALA A 10 0.95 0.26 9.84
CA ALA A 10 1.82 -0.30 10.87
C ALA A 10 1.06 -1.10 11.95
N ARG A 11 -0.17 -0.67 12.29
CA ARG A 11 -0.99 -1.32 13.32
C ARG A 11 -1.50 -2.70 12.88
N PRO A 12 -2.10 -2.87 11.69
CA PRO A 12 -2.43 -4.20 11.18
C PRO A 12 -1.20 -5.08 10.91
N ALA A 13 -0.09 -4.50 10.44
CA ALA A 13 1.16 -5.23 10.23
C ALA A 13 1.70 -5.82 11.54
N SER A 14 1.66 -5.06 12.64
CA SER A 14 2.09 -5.51 13.98
C SER A 14 1.21 -6.64 14.54
N LEU A 15 -0.05 -6.73 14.09
CA LEU A 15 -1.01 -7.76 14.46
C LEU A 15 -0.98 -8.97 13.51
N GLY A 16 0.01 -9.06 12.61
CA GLY A 16 0.09 -10.14 11.63
C GLY A 16 -1.09 -10.16 10.65
N GLY A 17 -1.72 -9.01 10.40
CA GLY A 17 -2.91 -8.87 9.54
C GLY A 17 -4.24 -9.15 10.25
N ALA A 18 -4.25 -9.48 11.54
CA ALA A 18 -5.48 -9.73 12.30
C ALA A 18 -6.18 -8.41 12.70
N TYR A 19 -6.85 -7.77 11.75
CA TYR A 19 -7.40 -6.41 11.92
C TYR A 19 -8.91 -6.26 11.73
N THR A 20 -9.60 -7.29 11.25
CA THR A 20 -11.02 -7.23 10.82
C THR A 20 -11.99 -6.75 11.91
N GLY A 21 -11.72 -7.03 13.19
CA GLY A 21 -12.58 -6.68 14.32
C GLY A 21 -12.08 -5.54 15.20
N LEU A 22 -10.88 -5.00 14.93
CA LEU A 22 -10.25 -3.94 15.75
C LEU A 22 -10.24 -2.58 15.03
N GLY A 23 -10.68 -2.54 13.77
CA GLY A 23 -10.68 -1.33 12.96
C GLY A 23 -11.53 -0.21 13.56
N GLU A 24 -10.88 0.82 14.10
CA GLU A 24 -11.50 2.05 14.61
C GLU A 24 -10.74 3.29 14.08
N ASP A 25 -9.98 3.11 12.99
CA ASP A 25 -9.08 4.10 12.40
C ASP A 25 -9.25 4.17 10.87
N SER A 26 -8.53 5.09 10.23
CA SER A 26 -8.62 5.31 8.77
C SER A 26 -8.17 4.10 7.93
N ILE A 27 -7.34 3.22 8.49
CA ILE A 27 -6.84 2.00 7.84
C ILE A 27 -7.91 0.89 7.81
N ALA A 28 -8.91 0.94 8.70
CA ALA A 28 -9.93 -0.09 8.85
C ALA A 28 -10.67 -0.42 7.54
N MET A 29 -10.84 0.55 6.65
CA MET A 29 -11.54 0.37 5.38
C MET A 29 -10.93 -0.68 4.45
N PHE A 30 -9.61 -0.91 4.54
CA PHE A 30 -8.92 -1.91 3.72
C PHE A 30 -9.10 -3.35 4.24
N TYR A 31 -9.55 -3.51 5.48
CA TYR A 31 -9.73 -4.81 6.12
C TYR A 31 -11.21 -5.15 6.32
N ASN A 32 -12.01 -4.18 6.73
CA ASN A 32 -13.45 -4.30 6.96
C ASN A 32 -14.14 -2.94 6.74
N PRO A 33 -14.81 -2.72 5.61
CA PRO A 33 -15.50 -1.46 5.34
C PRO A 33 -16.56 -1.08 6.38
N ALA A 34 -17.18 -2.06 7.07
CA ALA A 34 -18.17 -1.78 8.11
C ALA A 34 -17.53 -1.12 9.37
N SER A 35 -16.23 -1.35 9.58
CA SER A 35 -15.49 -0.81 10.71
C SER A 35 -15.31 0.71 10.65
N ILE A 36 -15.40 1.33 9.46
CA ILE A 36 -15.25 2.78 9.32
C ILE A 36 -16.29 3.56 10.14
N GLY A 37 -17.48 2.96 10.36
CA GLY A 37 -18.54 3.57 11.15
C GLY A 37 -18.20 3.78 12.63
N TYR A 38 -17.14 3.15 13.13
CA TYR A 38 -16.67 3.29 14.52
C TYR A 38 -15.57 4.36 14.68
N VAL A 39 -15.12 4.97 13.60
CA VAL A 39 -14.15 6.08 13.66
C VAL A 39 -14.82 7.29 14.31
N SER A 40 -14.34 7.68 15.49
CA SER A 40 -14.94 8.74 16.31
C SER A 40 -14.45 10.15 15.96
N GLN A 41 -13.30 10.28 15.32
CA GLN A 41 -12.64 11.54 15.01
C GLN A 41 -12.07 11.53 13.59
N ASN A 42 -11.89 12.71 13.00
CA ASN A 42 -11.25 12.81 11.70
C ASN A 42 -9.80 12.34 11.79
N GLU A 43 -9.41 11.42 10.92
CA GLU A 43 -8.10 10.79 10.95
C GLU A 43 -7.53 10.70 9.53
N ILE A 44 -6.22 10.92 9.43
CA ILE A 44 -5.46 10.69 8.21
C ILE A 44 -4.27 9.80 8.58
N SER A 45 -4.03 8.75 7.81
CA SER A 45 -2.89 7.87 7.96
C SER A 45 -2.12 7.75 6.65
N GLY A 46 -0.81 7.54 6.78
CA GLY A 46 0.10 7.31 5.68
C GLY A 46 1.07 6.18 6.04
N THR A 47 1.34 5.30 5.09
CA THR A 47 2.29 4.20 5.25
C THR A 47 3.22 4.16 4.06
N HIS A 48 4.53 4.09 4.35
CA HIS A 48 5.58 3.81 3.38
C HIS A 48 6.22 2.48 3.76
N LEU A 49 6.32 1.56 2.82
CA LEU A 49 6.89 0.22 3.07
C LEU A 49 7.81 -0.17 1.91
N GLU A 50 9.05 -0.50 2.26
CA GLU A 50 10.07 -0.96 1.32
C GLU A 50 10.29 -2.47 1.49
N TYR A 51 10.04 -3.22 0.42
CA TYR A 51 10.26 -4.67 0.31
C TYR A 51 11.58 -4.97 -0.43
N PHE A 52 11.97 -6.25 -0.44
CA PHE A 52 13.10 -6.75 -1.24
C PHE A 52 12.91 -6.44 -2.73
N GLU A 53 14.03 -6.28 -3.46
CA GLU A 53 14.09 -5.89 -4.89
C GLU A 53 13.48 -4.51 -5.23
N SER A 54 13.69 -3.49 -4.37
CA SER A 54 13.22 -2.12 -4.63
C SER A 54 11.70 -2.01 -4.86
N ILE A 55 10.93 -2.97 -4.34
CA ILE A 55 9.47 -2.95 -4.34
C ILE A 55 9.02 -1.98 -3.27
N ARG A 56 8.36 -0.89 -3.66
CA ARG A 56 7.87 0.15 -2.75
C ARG A 56 6.34 0.15 -2.72
N TYR A 57 5.80 0.31 -1.53
CA TYR A 57 4.36 0.35 -1.28
C TYR A 57 4.02 1.62 -0.49
N GLU A 58 3.20 2.48 -1.07
CA GLU A 58 2.62 3.65 -0.41
C GLU A 58 1.15 3.41 -0.13
N ASN A 59 0.70 3.86 1.03
CA ASN A 59 -0.72 3.97 1.33
C ASN A 59 -1.01 5.32 1.98
N LEU A 60 -2.14 5.91 1.58
CA LEU A 60 -2.69 7.10 2.18
C LEU A 60 -4.18 6.88 2.40
N ALA A 61 -4.64 7.03 3.64
CA ALA A 61 -6.03 6.84 4.02
C ALA A 61 -6.53 8.01 4.84
N ALA A 62 -7.80 8.35 4.69
CA ALA A 62 -8.46 9.39 5.44
C ALA A 62 -9.88 8.96 5.81
N ALA A 63 -10.26 9.20 7.06
CA ALA A 63 -11.62 8.98 7.56
C ALA A 63 -12.15 10.28 8.16
N PHE A 64 -13.33 10.71 7.71
CA PHE A 64 -13.99 11.93 8.16
C PHE A 64 -15.35 11.59 8.76
N SER A 65 -15.52 11.95 10.03
CA SER A 65 -16.81 11.89 10.71
C SER A 65 -17.59 13.16 10.37
N VAL A 66 -18.61 13.02 9.51
CA VAL A 66 -19.38 14.17 8.96
C VAL A 66 -20.55 14.53 9.88
N LYS A 67 -21.14 13.55 10.55
CA LYS A 67 -22.21 13.67 11.56
C LYS A 67 -22.04 12.51 12.55
N ASP A 68 -22.64 12.60 13.74
CA ASP A 68 -22.63 11.55 14.80
C ASP A 68 -23.10 10.14 14.37
N ARG A 69 -23.46 9.94 13.10
CA ARG A 69 -23.91 8.67 12.49
C ARG A 69 -23.24 8.30 11.16
N TYR A 70 -22.45 9.19 10.56
CA TYR A 70 -21.89 8.97 9.22
C TYR A 70 -20.40 9.25 9.19
N VAL A 71 -19.64 8.24 8.74
CA VAL A 71 -18.22 8.34 8.48
C VAL A 71 -17.97 8.09 7.01
N LEU A 72 -17.17 8.96 6.39
CA LEU A 72 -16.66 8.78 5.02
C LEU A 72 -15.20 8.40 5.09
N GLY A 73 -14.84 7.27 4.49
CA GLY A 73 -13.46 6.84 4.31
C GLY A 73 -13.03 6.98 2.85
N VAL A 74 -11.81 7.44 2.62
CA VAL A 74 -11.16 7.45 1.30
C VAL A 74 -9.74 6.94 1.47
N GLY A 75 -9.29 6.07 0.57
CA GLY A 75 -7.96 5.48 0.67
C GLY A 75 -7.36 5.25 -0.71
N ILE A 76 -6.05 5.37 -0.80
CA ILE A 76 -5.28 5.07 -2.01
C ILE A 76 -4.11 4.20 -1.59
N CYS A 77 -3.85 3.16 -2.36
CA CYS A 77 -2.67 2.30 -2.22
C CYS A 77 -1.93 2.21 -3.54
N TYR A 78 -0.62 2.38 -3.51
CA TYR A 78 0.22 2.40 -4.68
C TYR A 78 1.43 1.48 -4.47
N LEU A 79 1.55 0.45 -5.30
CA LEU A 79 2.73 -0.40 -5.36
C LEU A 79 3.51 -0.08 -6.61
N TYR A 80 4.82 0.08 -6.50
CA TYR A 80 5.68 0.36 -7.65
C TYR A 80 7.08 -0.24 -7.47
N ILE A 81 7.71 -0.50 -8.61
CA ILE A 81 9.11 -0.93 -8.73
C ILE A 81 9.77 0.04 -9.69
N SER A 82 10.85 0.67 -9.26
CA SER A 82 11.57 1.67 -10.06
C SER A 82 12.79 1.10 -10.79
N ASP A 83 13.47 0.13 -10.19
CA ASP A 83 14.87 -0.15 -10.54
C ASP A 83 15.05 -1.54 -11.20
N ILE A 84 14.27 -1.86 -12.25
CA ILE A 84 14.49 -3.12 -13.00
C ILE A 84 15.48 -2.84 -14.15
N PRO A 85 16.75 -3.28 -14.08
CA PRO A 85 17.72 -3.02 -15.14
C PRO A 85 17.33 -3.74 -16.44
N LYS A 86 17.26 -2.99 -17.53
CA LYS A 86 17.03 -3.51 -18.88
C LYS A 86 18.35 -3.94 -19.49
N THR A 87 18.51 -5.25 -19.69
CA THR A 87 19.70 -5.82 -20.33
C THR A 87 19.42 -6.22 -21.78
N VAL A 88 20.40 -6.02 -22.66
CA VAL A 88 20.42 -6.55 -24.02
C VAL A 88 21.67 -7.39 -24.23
N ALA A 89 21.58 -8.45 -25.03
CA ALA A 89 22.74 -9.27 -25.35
C ALA A 89 23.79 -8.43 -26.11
N ALA A 90 25.02 -8.44 -25.61
CA ALA A 90 26.14 -7.69 -26.18
C ALA A 90 27.35 -8.61 -26.33
N GLU A 91 28.19 -8.37 -27.34
CA GLU A 91 29.48 -9.07 -27.51
C GLU A 91 30.56 -8.45 -26.61
N ASN A 92 30.33 -8.48 -25.30
CA ASN A 92 31.27 -8.06 -24.26
C ASN A 92 31.57 -9.25 -23.31
N ILE A 93 32.56 -9.10 -22.42
CA ILE A 93 33.02 -10.20 -21.52
C ILE A 93 31.89 -10.67 -20.58
N GLU A 94 30.93 -9.80 -20.25
CA GLU A 94 29.79 -10.11 -19.39
C GLU A 94 28.57 -10.67 -20.15
N GLY A 95 28.54 -10.54 -21.49
CA GLY A 95 27.47 -11.06 -22.36
C GLY A 95 26.20 -10.19 -22.45
N TYR A 96 26.15 -9.04 -21.76
CA TYR A 96 25.01 -8.12 -21.77
C TYR A 96 25.42 -6.66 -21.54
N ASP A 97 24.64 -5.71 -22.05
CA ASP A 97 24.74 -4.27 -21.74
C ASP A 97 23.44 -3.78 -21.07
N ILE A 98 23.56 -2.93 -20.05
CA ILE A 98 22.41 -2.27 -19.40
C ILE A 98 22.07 -1.00 -20.18
N ILE A 99 20.91 -0.99 -20.84
CA ILE A 99 20.49 0.09 -21.74
C ILE A 99 19.35 0.97 -21.17
N GLY A 100 18.95 0.75 -19.92
CA GLY A 100 17.94 1.55 -19.23
C GLY A 100 17.30 0.80 -18.05
N GLU A 101 16.18 1.34 -17.56
CA GLU A 101 15.40 0.76 -16.47
C GLU A 101 13.94 0.53 -16.92
N PHE A 102 13.34 -0.56 -16.43
CA PHE A 102 11.91 -0.83 -16.51
C PHE A 102 11.28 -0.58 -15.14
N GLY A 103 10.03 -0.10 -15.14
CA GLY A 103 9.23 0.04 -13.93
C GLY A 103 7.87 -0.65 -14.09
N ALA A 104 7.31 -1.12 -12.98
CA ALA A 104 5.97 -1.69 -12.90
C ALA A 104 5.22 -1.06 -11.73
N SER A 105 3.93 -0.74 -11.91
CA SER A 105 3.11 -0.14 -10.86
C SER A 105 1.68 -0.69 -10.86
N ASP A 106 1.09 -0.78 -9.67
CA ASP A 106 -0.30 -1.14 -9.44
C ASP A 106 -0.95 -0.14 -8.47
N LEU A 107 -2.20 0.24 -8.73
CA LEU A 107 -2.92 1.28 -7.98
C LEU A 107 -4.30 0.78 -7.56
N MET A 108 -4.62 0.96 -6.29
CA MET A 108 -5.96 0.75 -5.72
C MET A 108 -6.48 2.06 -5.15
N VAL A 109 -7.77 2.33 -5.42
CA VAL A 109 -8.55 3.48 -4.92
C VAL A 109 -9.82 2.93 -4.28
#